data_AF-A0A553K163-F1
#
_entry.id   AF-A0A553K163-F1
#
_cell.length_a   1.000
_cell.length_b   1.000
_cell.length_c   1.000
_cell.angle_alpha   90.00
_cell.angle_beta   90.00
_cell.angle_gamma   90.00
#
_symmetry.space_group_name_H-M   'P 1'
#
loop_
_entity.id
_entity.type
_entity.pdbx_description
1 polymer ?
#
loop_
_entity_poly.entity_id
_entity_poly.type
_entity_poly.pdbx_seq_one_letter_code
_entity_poly.pdbx_strand_id
1 'polypeptide(L)'
;LYLLIIFAAIFTPSLWLLFILLSMFGWLVLSDYVRAEFLRNRALDYVKAARTMGLTNAQIMWRHVLPNSLTPVITFLPFRMSAAILSLTSLDFLGLGVPPPTPSLGELLQEGKNNLDAWWISISAFAAL
;
A
#
# COMPACT_ATOMS: atom_id res chain seq x y z
N LEU A 1 6.94 -8.14 0.40
CA LEU A 1 6.74 -9.59 0.62
C LEU A 1 7.90 -10.23 1.40
N TYR A 2 9.14 -10.27 0.88
CA TYR A 2 10.26 -10.93 1.58
C TYR A 2 10.50 -10.44 3.01
N LEU A 3 10.45 -9.13 3.25
CA LEU A 3 10.53 -8.56 4.60
C LEU A 3 9.43 -9.09 5.52
N LEU A 4 8.19 -9.18 5.03
CA LEU A 4 7.07 -9.68 5.82
C LEU A 4 7.25 -11.16 6.17
N ILE A 5 7.77 -11.97 5.25
CA ILE A 5 8.07 -13.39 5.49
C ILE A 5 9.12 -13.53 6.61
N ILE A 6 10.20 -12.75 6.56
CA ILE A 6 11.25 -12.78 7.60
C ILE A 6 10.67 -12.40 8.96
N PHE A 7 9.86 -11.34 9.03
CA PHE A 7 9.22 -10.93 10.28
C PHE A 7 8.22 -11.94 10.80
N ALA A 8 7.38 -12.52 9.93
CA ALA A 8 6.39 -13.53 10.31
C ALA A 8 7.03 -14.86 10.75
N ALA A 9 8.26 -15.16 10.30
CA ALA A 9 8.98 -16.35 10.74
C ALA A 9 9.60 -16.20 12.13
N ILE A 10 9.87 -14.97 12.58
CA ILE A 10 10.53 -14.67 13.86
C ILE A 10 9.48 -14.31 14.94
N PHE A 11 8.41 -13.63 14.55
CA PHE A 11 7.35 -13.15 15.45
C PHE A 11 6.03 -13.85 15.14
N THR A 12 5.20 -14.08 16.16
CA THR A 12 3.82 -14.53 15.96
C THR A 12 3.09 -13.49 15.11
N PRO A 13 2.57 -13.85 13.92
CA PRO A 13 1.92 -12.89 13.05
C PRO A 13 0.69 -12.29 13.73
N SER A 14 0.51 -10.98 13.61
CA SER A 14 -0.70 -10.29 14.04
C SER A 14 -1.13 -9.29 12.98
N LEU A 15 -2.44 -9.03 12.88
CA LEU A 15 -2.99 -8.05 11.93
C LEU A 15 -2.28 -6.70 12.06
N TRP A 16 -2.05 -6.25 13.30
CA TRP A 16 -1.37 -4.99 13.58
C TRP A 16 0.08 -4.97 13.11
N LEU A 17 0.83 -6.05 13.33
CA LEU A 17 2.22 -6.16 12.86
C LEU A 17 2.26 -6.08 11.32
N LEU A 18 1.40 -6.83 10.63
CA LEU A 18 1.36 -6.84 9.17
C LEU A 18 0.93 -5.49 8.61
N PHE A 19 -0.08 -4.86 9.21
CA PHE A 19 -0.55 -3.52 8.84
C PHE A 19 0.56 -2.48 9.00
N ILE A 20 1.23 -2.42 10.15
CA ILE A 20 2.32 -1.46 10.41
C ILE A 20 3.46 -1.69 9.43
N LEU A 21 3.88 -2.93 9.19
CA LEU A 21 4.95 -3.22 8.23
C LEU A 21 4.56 -2.80 6.81
N LEU A 22 3.36 -3.14 6.35
CA LEU A 22 2.88 -2.75 5.03
C LEU A 22 2.79 -1.23 4.87
N SER A 23 2.29 -0.52 5.88
CA SER A 23 2.23 0.94 5.86
C SER A 23 3.62 1.57 5.90
N MET A 24 4.52 1.07 6.75
CA MET A 24 5.86 1.63 6.96
C MET A 24 6.81 1.38 5.79
N PHE A 25 6.66 0.30 5.05
CA PHE A 25 7.48 0.04 3.85
C PHE A 25 6.75 0.38 2.55
N GLY A 26 5.43 0.48 2.59
CA GLY A 26 4.59 0.78 1.43
C GLY A 26 4.89 2.15 0.81
N TRP A 27 5.11 3.19 1.61
CA TRP A 27 5.30 4.55 1.09
C TRP A 27 6.64 4.80 0.38
N LEU A 28 7.66 3.95 0.58
CA LEU A 28 9.04 4.20 0.10
C LEU A 28 9.12 4.53 -1.40
N VAL A 29 8.56 3.68 -2.26
CA VAL A 29 8.59 3.94 -3.72
C VAL A 29 7.74 5.15 -4.10
N LEU A 30 6.69 5.46 -3.32
CA LEU A 30 5.82 6.61 -3.58
C LEU A 30 6.54 7.94 -3.29
N SER A 31 7.43 7.97 -2.29
CA SER A 31 8.22 9.14 -1.95
C SER A 31 9.10 9.63 -3.09
N ASP A 32 9.66 8.72 -3.89
CA ASP A 32 10.49 9.08 -5.04
C ASP A 32 9.67 9.77 -6.13
N TYR A 33 8.45 9.28 -6.40
CA TYR A 33 7.53 9.93 -7.34
C TYR A 33 7.10 11.31 -6.85
N VAL A 34 6.70 11.43 -5.58
CA VAL A 34 6.30 12.72 -4.99
C VAL A 34 7.45 13.71 -5.02
N ARG A 35 8.68 13.27 -4.71
CA ARG A 35 9.88 14.11 -4.77
C ARG A 35 10.16 14.60 -6.19
N ALA A 36 10.08 13.71 -7.18
CA ALA A 36 10.26 14.08 -8.58
C ALA A 36 9.24 15.15 -9.00
N GLU A 37 7.97 14.94 -8.64
CA GLU A 37 6.89 15.88 -8.94
C GLU A 37 7.04 17.20 -8.18
N PHE A 38 7.55 17.17 -6.94
CA PHE A 38 7.84 18.36 -6.16
C PHE A 38 8.94 19.22 -6.79
N LEU A 39 10.02 18.58 -7.26
CA LEU A 39 11.10 19.28 -7.97
C LEU A 39 10.62 19.85 -9.31
N ARG A 40 9.76 19.12 -10.04
CA ARG A 40 9.12 19.60 -11.26
C ARG A 40 8.24 20.83 -10.99
N ASN A 41 7.36 20.73 -10.00
CA ASN A 41 6.42 21.78 -9.63
C ASN A 41 7.13 23.07 -9.17
N ARG A 42 8.24 22.95 -8.46
CA ARG A 42 9.06 24.09 -8.04
C ARG A 42 9.58 24.94 -9.21
N ALA A 43 9.79 24.34 -10.39
CA ALA A 43 10.33 25.04 -11.57
C ALA A 43 9.25 25.73 -12.42
N LEU A 44 7.96 25.51 -12.12
CA LEU A 44 6.83 26.02 -12.90
C LEU A 44 6.55 27.51 -12.64
N ASP A 45 5.96 28.17 -13.63
CA ASP A 45 5.77 29.63 -13.60
C ASP A 45 4.76 30.11 -12.54
N TYR A 46 3.80 29.27 -12.14
CA TYR A 46 2.90 29.62 -11.04
C TYR A 46 3.63 29.78 -9.69
N VAL A 47 4.73 29.05 -9.47
CA VAL A 47 5.56 29.21 -8.26
C VAL A 47 6.33 30.52 -8.32
N LYS A 48 6.81 30.92 -9.51
CA LYS A 48 7.48 32.21 -9.71
C LYS A 48 6.50 33.37 -9.50
N ALA A 49 5.29 33.28 -10.08
CA ALA A 49 4.23 34.26 -9.91
C ALA A 49 3.79 34.40 -8.43
N ALA A 50 3.64 33.28 -7.72
CA ALA A 50 3.32 33.32 -6.29
C ALA A 50 4.42 33.99 -5.46
N ARG A 51 5.69 33.79 -5.82
CA ARG A 51 6.83 34.46 -5.18
C ARG A 51 6.83 35.97 -5.46
N THR A 52 6.53 36.40 -6.69
CA THR A 52 6.44 37.83 -7.04
C THR A 52 5.26 38.52 -6.35
N MET A 53 4.20 37.78 -6.03
CA MET A 53 3.06 38.26 -5.23
C MET A 53 3.37 38.36 -3.73
N GLY A 54 4.58 38.01 -3.28
CA GLY A 54 5.01 38.15 -1.89
C GLY A 54 4.62 36.99 -0.97
N LEU A 55 4.17 35.84 -1.50
CA LEU A 55 3.88 34.67 -0.66
C LEU A 55 5.16 34.09 -0.07
N THR A 56 5.08 33.64 1.19
CA THR A 56 6.18 32.94 1.85
C THR A 56 6.42 31.56 1.24
N ASN A 57 7.65 31.05 1.32
CA ASN A 57 7.99 29.71 0.84
C ASN A 57 7.08 28.63 1.47
N ALA A 58 6.74 28.76 2.75
CA ALA A 58 5.85 27.81 3.45
C ALA A 58 4.43 27.80 2.84
N GLN A 59 3.86 28.99 2.57
CA GLN A 59 2.55 29.08 1.91
C GLN A 59 2.59 28.47 0.51
N ILE A 60 3.64 28.73 -0.26
CA ILE A 60 3.78 28.15 -1.62
C ILE A 60 3.88 26.63 -1.55
N MET A 61 4.68 26.09 -0.63
CA MET A 61 4.83 24.65 -0.45
C MET A 61 3.51 23.97 -0.06
N TRP A 62 2.84 24.42 1.01
CA TRP A 62 1.65 23.74 1.52
C TRP A 62 0.40 23.95 0.66
N ARG A 63 0.25 25.13 0.04
CA ARG A 63 -0.98 25.48 -0.70
C ARG A 63 -0.91 25.17 -2.19
N HIS A 64 0.29 25.17 -2.78
CA HIS A 64 0.45 25.02 -4.23
C HIS A 64 1.30 23.80 -4.60
N VAL A 65 2.52 23.67 -4.08
CA VAL A 65 3.44 22.62 -4.55
C VAL A 65 3.05 21.24 -4.02
N LEU A 66 2.82 21.11 -2.70
CA LEU A 66 2.53 19.83 -2.06
C LEU A 66 1.24 19.19 -2.60
N PRO A 67 0.08 19.89 -2.69
CA PRO A 67 -1.15 19.27 -3.20
C PRO A 67 -1.00 18.80 -4.66
N ASN A 68 -0.33 19.59 -5.52
CA ASN A 68 -0.08 19.19 -6.90
C ASN A 68 0.88 18.00 -6.99
N SER A 69 1.85 17.91 -6.07
CA SER A 69 2.80 16.80 -5.99
C SER A 69 2.22 15.50 -5.40
N LEU A 70 0.98 15.53 -4.90
CA LEU A 70 0.25 14.33 -4.47
C LEU A 70 -0.49 13.64 -5.62
N THR A 71 -0.51 14.21 -6.83
CA THR A 71 -1.15 13.57 -8.00
C THR A 71 -0.69 12.11 -8.18
N PRO A 72 0.63 11.78 -8.16
CA PRO A 72 1.09 10.40 -8.26
C PRO A 72 0.60 9.51 -7.11
N VAL A 73 0.44 10.07 -5.90
CA VAL A 73 -0.09 9.32 -4.73
C VAL A 73 -1.47 8.77 -5.03
N ILE A 74 -2.35 9.62 -5.53
CA ILE A 74 -3.73 9.25 -5.84
C ILE A 74 -3.77 8.27 -7.00
N THR A 75 -2.95 8.49 -8.04
CA THR A 75 -2.88 7.60 -9.21
C THR A 75 -2.37 6.21 -8.86
N PHE A 76 -1.36 6.10 -7.99
CA PHE A 76 -0.76 4.81 -7.63
C PHE A 76 -1.45 4.11 -6.44
N LEU A 77 -2.33 4.80 -5.72
CA LEU A 77 -3.02 4.25 -4.55
C LEU A 77 -3.73 2.92 -4.84
N PRO A 78 -4.50 2.75 -5.94
CA PRO A 78 -5.17 1.48 -6.23
C PRO A 78 -4.18 0.33 -6.40
N PHE A 79 -3.09 0.55 -7.15
CA PHE A 79 -2.05 -0.46 -7.37
C PHE A 79 -1.34 -0.85 -6.07
N ARG A 80 -1.14 0.12 -5.16
CA ARG A 80 -0.56 -0.16 -3.84
C ARG A 80 -1.50 -0.98 -2.96
N MET A 81 -2.80 -0.69 -2.99
CA MET A 81 -3.81 -1.47 -2.29
C MET A 81 -3.84 -2.91 -2.83
N SER A 82 -3.88 -3.10 -4.14
CA SER A 82 -3.84 -4.44 -4.76
C SER A 82 -2.56 -5.20 -4.39
N ALA A 83 -1.40 -4.56 -4.45
CA ALA A 83 -0.13 -5.19 -4.07
C ALA A 83 -0.06 -5.56 -2.57
N ALA A 84 -0.68 -4.76 -1.70
CA ALA A 84 -0.78 -5.05 -0.27
C ALA A 84 -1.70 -6.24 0.00
N ILE A 85 -2.88 -6.28 -0.62
CA ILE A 85 -3.82 -7.41 -0.54
C ILE A 85 -3.15 -8.69 -1.01
N LEU A 86 -2.53 -8.68 -2.20
CA LEU A 86 -1.83 -9.86 -2.73
C LEU A 86 -0.70 -10.32 -1.80
N SER A 87 0.01 -9.40 -1.16
CA SER A 87 1.05 -9.75 -0.20
C SER A 87 0.48 -10.44 1.04
N LEU A 88 -0.62 -9.91 1.61
CA LEU A 88 -1.32 -10.51 2.75
C LEU A 88 -1.85 -11.90 2.41
N THR A 89 -2.62 -12.00 1.32
CA THR A 89 -3.17 -13.26 0.83
C THR A 89 -2.08 -14.32 0.61
N SER A 90 -0.91 -13.92 0.12
CA SER A 90 0.23 -14.83 -0.05
C SER A 90 0.79 -15.31 1.28
N LEU A 91 0.92 -14.45 2.29
CA LEU A 91 1.35 -14.83 3.64
C LEU A 91 0.34 -15.75 4.32
N ASP A 92 -0.94 -15.40 4.25
CA ASP A 92 -2.05 -16.17 4.81
C ASP A 92 -2.10 -17.58 4.17
N PHE A 93 -1.98 -17.67 2.85
CA PHE A 93 -1.92 -18.95 2.14
C PHE A 93 -0.70 -19.82 2.53
N LEU A 94 0.43 -19.20 2.88
CA LEU A 94 1.62 -19.88 3.35
C LEU A 94 1.54 -20.30 4.83
N GLY A 95 0.44 -19.99 5.53
CA GLY A 95 0.30 -20.25 6.96
C GLY A 95 1.15 -19.33 7.85
N LEU A 96 1.70 -18.25 7.27
CA LEU A 96 2.47 -17.21 7.96
C LEU A 96 1.62 -15.95 8.21
N GLY A 97 0.31 -16.09 7.99
CA GLY A 97 -0.71 -15.07 8.14
C GLY A 97 -1.22 -14.89 9.56
N VAL A 98 -2.27 -14.08 9.70
CA VAL A 98 -2.92 -13.84 11.00
C VAL A 98 -3.53 -15.15 11.53
N PRO A 99 -3.31 -15.52 12.80
CA PRO A 99 -3.86 -16.76 13.36
C PRO A 99 -5.40 -16.73 13.42
N PRO A 100 -6.08 -17.90 13.37
CA PRO A 100 -7.53 -17.99 13.55
C PRO A 100 -7.98 -17.31 14.85
N PRO A 101 -9.15 -16.63 14.90
CA PRO A 101 -10.37 -16.80 14.11
C PRO A 101 -10.63 -15.72 13.03
N THR A 102 -9.64 -14.91 12.66
CA THR A 102 -9.86 -13.82 11.68
C THR A 102 -9.97 -14.39 10.27
N PRO A 103 -11.12 -14.25 9.57
CA PRO A 103 -11.26 -14.77 8.22
C PRO A 103 -10.33 -14.00 7.27
N SER A 104 -9.48 -14.73 6.54
CA SER A 104 -8.54 -14.15 5.57
C SER A 104 -8.70 -14.76 4.18
N LEU A 105 -8.43 -13.98 3.13
CA LEU A 105 -8.55 -14.46 1.75
C LEU A 105 -7.57 -15.60 1.43
N GLY A 106 -6.37 -15.56 2.01
CA GLY A 106 -5.36 -16.61 1.78
C GLY A 106 -5.68 -17.92 2.48
N GLU A 107 -6.29 -17.86 3.67
CA GLU A 107 -6.80 -19.05 4.38
C GLU A 107 -7.95 -19.70 3.61
N LEU A 108 -8.90 -18.91 3.08
CA LEU A 108 -9.97 -19.43 2.21
C LEU A 108 -9.42 -20.13 0.96
N LEU A 109 -8.37 -19.58 0.34
CA LEU A 109 -7.67 -20.24 -0.78
C LEU A 109 -6.96 -21.52 -0.35
N GLN A 110 -6.39 -21.55 0.86
CA GLN A 110 -5.74 -22.74 1.41
C GLN A 110 -6.76 -23.85 1.71
N GLU A 111 -7.91 -23.49 2.27
CA GLU A 111 -9.03 -24.40 2.53
C GLU A 111 -9.63 -24.95 1.24
N GLY A 112 -9.83 -24.11 0.23
CA GLY A 112 -10.31 -24.52 -1.10
C GLY A 112 -9.32 -25.45 -1.82
N LYS A 113 -8.01 -25.25 -1.64
CA LYS A 113 -6.98 -26.18 -2.12
C LYS A 113 -7.03 -27.53 -1.41
N ASN A 114 -7.25 -27.53 -0.10
CA ASN A 114 -7.28 -28.77 0.71
C ASN A 114 -8.59 -29.55 0.54
N ASN A 115 -9.69 -28.86 0.22
CA ASN A 115 -11.01 -29.45 0.03
C ASN A 115 -11.47 -29.26 -1.42
N LEU A 116 -10.88 -30.01 -2.35
CA LEU A 116 -11.21 -29.94 -3.78
C LEU A 116 -12.68 -30.28 -4.09
N ASP A 117 -13.34 -31.02 -3.20
CA ASP A 117 -14.76 -31.34 -3.28
C ASP A 117 -15.66 -30.12 -3.01
N ALA A 118 -15.15 -29.14 -2.26
CA ALA A 118 -15.84 -27.90 -1.88
C ALA A 118 -15.48 -26.73 -2.80
N TRP A 119 -15.70 -26.92 -4.11
CA TRP A 119 -15.36 -25.97 -5.18
C TRP A 119 -15.90 -24.54 -4.97
N TRP A 120 -17.00 -24.38 -4.24
CA TRP A 120 -17.59 -23.08 -3.91
C TRP A 120 -16.68 -22.20 -3.02
N ILE A 121 -15.81 -22.79 -2.21
CA ILE A 121 -14.85 -22.06 -1.35
C ILE A 121 -13.75 -21.42 -2.20
N SER A 122 -13.25 -22.16 -3.21
CA SER A 122 -12.28 -21.61 -4.15
C SER A 122 -12.90 -20.48 -4.97
N ILE A 123 -14.14 -20.63 -5.46
CA ILE A 123 -14.82 -19.59 -6.24
C ILE A 123 -15.12 -18.34 -5.40
N SER A 124 -15.53 -18.49 -4.15
CA SER A 124 -15.81 -17.33 -3.29
C SER A 124 -14.56 -16.50 -3.00
N ALA A 125 -13.40 -17.15 -2.85
CA ALA A 125 -12.12 -16.47 -2.66
C ALA A 125 -11.70 -15.65 -3.90
N PHE A 126 -11.95 -16.16 -5.11
CA PHE A 126 -11.69 -15.41 -6.35
C PHE A 126 -12.73 -14.30 -6.61
N ALA A 127 -14.00 -14.54 -6.28
CA ALA A 127 -15.06 -13.56 -6.48
C ALA A 127 -14.97 -12.34 -5.55
N ALA A 128 -14.27 -12.47 -4.42
CA ALA A 128 -14.06 -11.40 -3.45
C ALA A 128 -12.87 -10.47 -3.79
N LEU A 129 -12.04 -10.82 -4.78
CA LEU A 129 -10.84 -10.08 -5.21
C LEU A 129 -11.16 -9.10 -6.35
#